data_AF-A0A2M7V5M5-F1
#
_entry.id   AF-A0A2M7V5M5-F1
#
_cell.length_a   1.000
_cell.length_b   1.000
_cell.length_c   1.000
_cell.angle_alpha   90.00
_cell.angle_beta   90.00
_cell.angle_gamma   90.00
#
_symmetry.space_group_name_H-M   'P 1'
#
loop_
_entity.id
_entity.type
_entity.pdbx_description
1 polymer ?
#
loop_
_entity_poly.entity_id
_entity_poly.type
_entity_poly.pdbx_seq_one_letter_code
_entity_poly.pdbx_strand_id
1 'polypeptide(L)'
;MKYNPPINTDSDADIAMPDSMPDEYYQGIRKEGKIRRIVVDKQACIGAMSCTVVAPLAFQMDEEDIAYIPEGHQLADEETLLLGAQSCPVLAIHLYDKDGKKIFPEE
;
A
#
# COMPACT_ATOMS: atom_id res chain seq x y z
N MET A 1 12.20 22.82 0.17
CA MET A 1 12.89 21.57 0.52
C MET A 1 12.00 20.47 0.04
N LYS A 2 12.49 19.56 -0.79
CA LYS A 2 11.70 18.40 -1.22
C LYS A 2 11.73 17.37 -0.10
N TYR A 3 10.66 17.27 0.66
CA TYR A 3 10.45 16.18 1.61
C TYR A 3 10.18 14.91 0.80
N ASN A 4 11.23 14.11 0.64
CA ASN A 4 11.07 12.75 0.15
C ASN A 4 10.63 11.91 1.37
N PRO A 5 9.39 11.41 1.42
CA PRO A 5 8.97 10.57 2.53
C PRO A 5 9.92 9.38 2.62
N PRO A 6 10.26 8.92 3.84
CA PRO A 6 11.09 7.74 3.99
C PRO A 6 10.42 6.59 3.23
N ILE A 7 11.10 6.07 2.21
CA ILE A 7 10.69 4.85 1.55
C ILE A 7 10.63 3.81 2.65
N ASN A 8 9.44 3.27 2.92
CA ASN A 8 9.31 2.19 3.86
C ASN A 8 10.18 1.02 3.38
N THR A 9 11.26 0.74 4.11
CA THR A 9 12.23 -0.33 3.83
C THR A 9 11.87 -1.63 4.54
N ASP A 10 10.63 -1.76 5.03
CA ASP A 10 10.19 -2.98 5.68
C ASP A 10 10.40 -4.14 4.69
N SER A 11 11.12 -5.14 5.17
CA SER A 11 11.40 -6.36 4.45
C SER A 11 11.30 -7.51 5.43
N ASP A 12 10.73 -8.61 4.97
CA ASP A 12 10.58 -9.83 5.74
C ASP A 12 10.90 -10.97 4.78
N ALA A 13 11.91 -11.77 5.12
CA ALA A 13 12.38 -12.87 4.27
C ALA A 13 11.30 -13.95 4.08
N ASP A 14 10.32 -14.00 4.98
CA ASP A 14 9.24 -14.98 4.95
C ASP A 14 8.03 -14.52 4.12
N ILE A 15 8.04 -13.29 3.60
CA ILE A 15 6.94 -12.75 2.76
C ILE A 15 7.39 -12.76 1.30
N ALA A 16 6.73 -13.62 0.51
CA ALA A 16 7.07 -13.78 -0.90
C ALA A 16 6.88 -12.47 -1.68
N MET A 17 7.75 -12.25 -2.66
CA MET A 17 7.56 -11.19 -3.64
C MET A 17 6.49 -11.62 -4.64
N PRO A 18 5.44 -10.81 -4.89
CA PRO A 18 4.45 -11.11 -5.91
C PRO A 18 5.07 -11.08 -7.31
N ASP A 19 4.62 -11.96 -8.20
CA ASP A 19 5.05 -11.97 -9.62
C ASP A 19 4.51 -10.76 -10.40
N SER A 20 3.38 -10.17 -9.97
CA SER A 20 2.69 -9.06 -10.64
C SER A 20 2.90 -7.72 -9.93
N MET A 21 4.16 -7.31 -9.75
CA MET A 21 4.49 -5.99 -9.18
C MET A 21 4.59 -4.94 -10.30
N PRO A 22 4.12 -3.69 -10.06
CA PRO A 22 4.37 -2.58 -10.97
C PRO A 22 5.85 -2.18 -10.94
N ASP A 23 6.31 -1.46 -11.98
CA ASP A 23 7.71 -1.04 -12.10
C ASP A 23 8.12 -0.01 -11.03
N GLU A 24 7.19 0.90 -10.69
CA GLU A 24 7.38 1.94 -9.70
C GLU A 24 6.29 1.85 -8.62
N TYR A 25 6.71 1.63 -7.38
CA TYR A 25 5.78 1.49 -6.26
C TYR A 25 6.31 2.01 -4.94
N TYR A 26 5.37 2.36 -4.08
CA TYR A 26 5.58 2.33 -2.63
C TYR A 26 5.08 1.00 -2.08
N GLN A 27 5.73 0.49 -1.04
CA GLN A 27 5.26 -0.69 -0.34
C GLN A 27 5.31 -0.52 1.17
N GLY A 28 4.53 -1.33 1.89
CA GLY A 28 4.67 -1.56 3.32
C GLY A 28 4.47 -3.03 3.64
N ILE A 29 5.21 -3.52 4.63
CA ILE A 29 5.17 -4.92 5.04
C ILE A 29 4.59 -5.06 6.45
N ARG A 30 3.64 -5.97 6.59
CA ARG A 30 2.99 -6.32 7.86
C ARG A 30 3.45 -7.70 8.32
N LYS A 31 3.79 -7.81 9.62
CA LYS A 31 4.22 -9.07 10.27
C LYS A 31 3.06 -9.95 10.75
N GLU A 32 1.85 -9.40 10.79
CA GLU A 32 0.64 -10.02 11.31
C GLU A 32 -0.53 -9.73 10.37
N GLY A 33 -1.59 -10.55 10.46
CA GLY A 33 -2.75 -10.46 9.59
C GLY A 33 -2.64 -11.31 8.31
N LYS A 34 -3.73 -11.36 7.57
CA LYS A 34 -3.84 -11.94 6.23
C LYS A 34 -3.14 -11.08 5.18
N ILE A 35 -3.25 -9.75 5.27
CA ILE A 35 -2.58 -8.80 4.37
C ILE A 35 -1.16 -8.60 4.89
N ARG A 36 -0.17 -9.04 4.11
CA ARG A 36 1.24 -9.02 4.48
C ARG A 36 2.04 -7.97 3.73
N ARG A 37 1.60 -7.63 2.51
CA ARG A 37 2.22 -6.60 1.70
C ARG A 37 1.16 -5.67 1.15
N ILE A 38 1.41 -4.38 1.30
CA ILE A 38 0.64 -3.28 0.73
C ILE A 38 1.53 -2.68 -0.34
N VAL A 39 0.98 -2.44 -1.52
CA VAL A 39 1.70 -1.84 -2.64
C VAL A 39 0.83 -0.73 -3.21
N VAL A 40 1.43 0.43 -3.47
CA VAL A 40 0.80 1.48 -4.26
C VAL A 40 1.57 1.61 -5.56
N ASP A 41 0.89 1.38 -6.67
CA ASP A 41 1.40 1.63 -8.02
C ASP A 41 1.48 3.14 -8.29
N LYS A 42 2.70 3.66 -8.44
CA LYS A 42 2.92 5.09 -8.66
C LYS A 42 2.41 5.57 -10.01
N GLN A 43 2.41 4.70 -11.03
CA GLN A 43 1.96 5.06 -12.37
C GLN A 43 0.44 5.07 -12.48
N ALA A 44 -0.24 4.16 -11.77
CA ALA A 44 -1.69 4.11 -11.75
C ALA A 44 -2.32 5.13 -10.80
N CYS A 45 -1.60 5.56 -9.74
CA CYS A 45 -2.13 6.50 -8.76
C CYS A 45 -2.36 7.89 -9.37
N ILE A 46 -3.61 8.37 -9.34
CA ILE A 46 -4.01 9.68 -9.88
C ILE A 46 -4.16 10.77 -8.81
N GLY A 47 -3.70 10.53 -7.57
CA GLY A 47 -3.82 11.51 -6.49
C GLY A 47 -5.24 11.80 -6.00
N ALA A 48 -6.16 10.83 -6.07
CA ALA A 48 -7.55 11.01 -5.65
C ALA A 48 -7.76 11.19 -4.13
N MET A 49 -6.75 10.88 -3.32
CA MET A 49 -6.72 11.00 -1.85
C MET A 49 -7.82 10.24 -1.07
N SER A 50 -8.66 9.44 -1.72
CA SER A 50 -9.75 8.71 -1.04
C SER A 50 -9.21 7.71 0.00
N CYS A 51 -8.08 7.07 -0.30
CA CYS A 51 -7.44 6.11 0.57
C CYS A 51 -6.93 6.72 1.88
N THR A 52 -6.45 7.97 1.86
CA THR A 52 -5.96 8.66 3.06
C THR A 52 -7.11 9.13 3.96
N VAL A 53 -8.28 9.42 3.38
CA VAL A 53 -9.49 9.74 4.14
C VAL A 53 -10.03 8.50 4.85
N VAL A 54 -10.06 7.35 4.18
CA VAL A 54 -10.60 6.10 4.73
C VAL A 54 -9.63 5.45 5.71
N ALA A 55 -8.33 5.42 5.38
CA ALA A 55 -7.30 4.74 6.15
C ALA A 55 -6.06 5.64 6.36
N PRO A 56 -6.18 6.73 7.14
CA PRO A 56 -5.13 7.74 7.32
C PRO A 56 -3.84 7.23 7.97
N LEU A 57 -3.93 6.11 8.71
CA LEU A 57 -2.75 5.45 9.29
C LEU A 57 -2.02 4.59 8.25
N ALA A 58 -2.73 4.07 7.26
CA ALA A 58 -2.16 3.18 6.24
C ALA A 58 -1.65 3.93 5.00
N PHE A 59 -2.22 5.10 4.68
CA PHE A 59 -1.89 5.85 3.49
C PHE A 59 -1.72 7.34 3.80
N GLN A 60 -0.69 7.94 3.20
CA GLN A 60 -0.47 9.39 3.16
C GLN A 60 -0.09 9.80 1.73
N MET A 61 -0.06 11.11 1.46
CA MET A 61 0.30 11.65 0.14
C MET A 61 1.72 12.18 0.17
N ASP A 62 2.51 11.84 -0.84
CA ASP A 62 3.82 12.46 -1.06
C ASP A 62 3.68 13.84 -1.74
N GLU A 63 4.81 14.47 -2.06
CA GLU A 63 4.83 15.79 -2.71
C GLU A 63 4.40 15.78 -4.18
N GLU A 64 4.30 14.60 -4.81
CA GLU A 64 3.87 14.41 -6.20
C GLU A 64 2.40 13.98 -6.28
N ASP A 65 1.65 14.12 -5.18
CA ASP A 65 0.27 13.64 -5.02
C ASP A 65 0.13 12.13 -5.26
N ILE A 66 1.16 11.36 -4.96
CA ILE A 66 1.13 9.90 -4.99
C ILE A 66 0.93 9.35 -3.57
N ALA A 67 0.01 8.41 -3.43
CA ALA A 67 -0.23 7.76 -2.15
C ALA A 67 0.97 6.86 -1.79
N TYR A 68 1.46 6.94 -0.56
CA TYR A 68 2.52 6.08 -0.04
C TYR A 68 2.12 5.46 1.31
N ILE A 69 2.85 4.43 1.74
CA ILE A 69 2.63 3.75 3.01
C ILE A 69 3.58 4.33 4.06
N PRO A 70 3.09 5.03 5.10
CA PRO A 70 3.95 5.64 6.11
C PRO A 70 4.51 4.59 7.11
N GLU A 71 5.52 5.00 7.87
CA GLU A 71 5.89 4.29 9.09
C GLU A 71 4.69 4.24 10.06
N GLY A 72 4.51 3.11 10.75
CA GLY A 72 3.38 2.92 11.64
C GLY A 72 2.09 2.47 10.96
N HIS A 73 2.09 2.23 9.64
CA HIS A 73 0.94 1.65 8.93
C HIS A 73 0.45 0.32 9.51
N GLN A 74 1.30 -0.39 10.27
CA GLN A 74 0.94 -1.61 10.98
C GLN A 74 -0.14 -1.39 12.04
N LEU A 75 -0.35 -0.15 12.49
CA LEU A 75 -1.41 0.23 13.43
C LEU A 75 -2.80 0.28 12.78
N ALA A 76 -2.88 0.33 11.45
CA ALA A 76 -4.16 0.20 10.76
C ALA A 76 -4.64 -1.26 10.82
N ASP A 77 -5.89 -1.47 11.23
CA ASP A 77 -6.51 -2.79 11.19
C ASP A 77 -6.73 -3.25 9.74
N GLU A 78 -6.95 -4.55 9.54
CA GLU A 78 -7.07 -5.13 8.19
C GLU A 78 -8.33 -4.69 7.45
N GLU A 79 -9.43 -4.46 8.16
CA GLU A 79 -10.70 -4.02 7.56
C GLU A 79 -10.55 -2.60 7.03
N THR A 80 -10.04 -1.68 7.86
CA THR A 80 -9.74 -0.30 7.45
C THR A 80 -8.76 -0.25 6.29
N LEU A 81 -7.70 -1.07 6.31
CA LEU A 81 -6.75 -1.16 5.21
C LEU A 81 -7.41 -1.62 3.90
N LEU A 82 -8.25 -2.65 3.97
CA LEU A 82 -8.98 -3.16 2.81
C LEU A 82 -9.97 -2.13 2.27
N LEU A 83 -10.71 -1.45 3.14
CA LEU A 83 -11.60 -0.35 2.75
C LEU A 83 -10.83 0.81 2.11
N GLY A 84 -9.65 1.14 2.64
CA GLY A 84 -8.77 2.15 2.07
C GLY A 84 -8.31 1.78 0.67
N ALA A 85 -7.96 0.51 0.43
CA ALA A 85 -7.62 0.01 -0.90
C ALA A 85 -8.82 0.05 -1.86
N GLN A 86 -10.00 -0.40 -1.42
CA GLN A 86 -11.24 -0.40 -2.19
C GLN A 86 -11.73 1.01 -2.54
N SER A 87 -11.38 2.01 -1.74
CA SER A 87 -11.72 3.42 -2.02
C SER A 87 -10.98 4.00 -3.22
N CYS A 88 -9.93 3.33 -3.72
CA CYS A 88 -9.15 3.81 -4.86
C CYS A 88 -9.95 3.67 -6.17
N PRO A 89 -10.32 4.78 -6.85
CA PRO A 89 -11.17 4.73 -8.05
C PRO A 89 -10.47 4.11 -9.28
N VAL A 90 -9.14 4.02 -9.24
CA VAL A 90 -8.28 3.49 -10.32
C VAL A 90 -7.57 2.21 -9.92
N LEU A 91 -7.90 1.64 -8.75
CA LEU A 91 -7.35 0.37 -8.27
C LEU A 91 -5.81 0.33 -8.14
N ALA A 92 -5.17 1.49 -7.91
CA ALA A 92 -3.71 1.60 -7.78
C ALA A 92 -3.13 0.98 -6.49
N ILE A 93 -3.97 0.52 -5.57
CA ILE A 93 -3.55 -0.10 -4.31
C ILE A 93 -3.70 -1.60 -4.42
N HIS A 94 -2.60 -2.33 -4.33
CA HIS A 94 -2.58 -3.79 -4.37
C HIS A 94 -2.25 -4.34 -2.98
N LEU A 95 -3.02 -5.33 -2.54
CA LEU A 95 -2.85 -6.02 -1.27
C LEU A 95 -2.49 -7.47 -1.54
N TYR A 96 -1.50 -8.01 -0.85
CA TYR A 96 -1.03 -9.38 -1.01
C TYR A 96 -0.95 -10.11 0.33
N ASP A 97 -1.13 -11.43 0.28
CA ASP A 97 -0.91 -12.32 1.42
C ASP A 97 0.56 -12.69 1.60
N LYS A 98 0.84 -13.60 2.56
CA LYS A 98 2.20 -14.05 2.88
C LYS A 98 2.88 -14.77 1.71
N ASP A 99 2.09 -15.43 0.88
CA ASP A 99 2.56 -16.26 -0.23
C ASP A 99 2.68 -15.44 -1.52
N GLY A 100 2.49 -14.12 -1.44
CA GLY A 100 2.56 -13.21 -2.58
C GLY A 100 1.31 -13.24 -3.45
N LYS A 101 0.24 -13.91 -3.00
CA LYS A 101 -1.03 -13.95 -3.74
C LYS A 101 -1.77 -12.63 -3.54
N LYS A 102 -2.24 -12.07 -4.66
CA LYS A 102 -3.05 -10.85 -4.68
C LYS A 102 -4.39 -11.11 -3.99
N ILE A 103 -4.65 -10.34 -2.93
CA ILE A 103 -5.93 -10.27 -2.22
C ILE A 103 -6.81 -9.22 -2.89
N PHE A 104 -6.23 -8.10 -3.28
CA PHE A 104 -6.92 -6.99 -3.94
C PHE A 104 -5.97 -6.30 -4.92
N PRO A 105 -6.44 -5.79 -6.06
CA PRO A 105 -7.77 -5.99 -6.66
C PRO A 105 -8.06 -7.47 -6.97
N GLU A 106 -9.34 -7.86 -6.89
CA GLU A 106 -9.78 -9.16 -7.39
C GLU A 106 -9.87 -9.05 -8.93
N GLU A 107 -9.18 -9.94 -9.65
CA GLU A 107 -9.25 -10.06 -11.11
C GLU A 107 -10.57 -10.68 -11.58
#